data_AF-A0AAI9ZPU9-F1
#
_entry.id   AF-A0AAI9ZPU9-F1
#
_cell.length_a   1.000
_cell.length_b   1.000
_cell.length_c   1.000
_cell.angle_alpha   90.00
_cell.angle_beta   90.00
_cell.angle_gamma   90.00
#
_symmetry.space_group_name_H-M   'P 1'
#
loop_
_entity.id
_entity.type
_entity.pdbx_description
1 polymer ?
#
loop_
_entity_poly.entity_id
_entity_poly.type
_entity_poly.pdbx_seq_one_letter_code
_entity_poly.pdbx_strand_id
1 'polypeptide(L)' 'MAALVGFLKDEDSNVRDSAAYALGKQSTLSDTTTAALVGLLKDEDWRVREIAAKALGKSTN' A
#
# COMPACT_ATOMS: atom_id res chain seq x y z
N MET A 1 -10.34 -7.07 -5.28
CA MET A 1 -8.88 -6.77 -5.24
C MET A 1 -8.50 -5.49 -5.99
N ALA A 2 -8.91 -5.28 -7.26
CA ALA A 2 -8.65 -4.03 -7.98
C ALA A 2 -9.16 -2.76 -7.25
N ALA A 3 -10.21 -2.90 -6.44
CA ALA A 3 -10.77 -1.80 -5.65
C ALA A 3 -9.82 -1.22 -4.60
N LEU A 4 -8.96 -2.03 -3.97
CA LEU A 4 -8.07 -1.55 -2.89
C LEU A 4 -6.96 -0.63 -3.41
N VAL A 5 -6.50 -0.84 -4.64
CA VAL A 5 -5.48 0.02 -5.27
C VAL A 5 -6.01 1.44 -5.49
N GLY A 6 -7.32 1.60 -5.73
CA GLY A 6 -7.95 2.92 -5.85
C GLY A 6 -7.86 3.73 -4.55
N PHE A 7 -8.06 3.09 -3.41
CA PHE A 7 -8.00 3.73 -2.09
C PHE A 7 -6.59 4.17 -1.67
N LEU A 8 -5.54 3.75 -2.37
CA LEU A 8 -4.18 4.28 -2.15
C LEU A 8 -4.03 5.74 -2.58
N LYS A 9 -5.01 6.31 -3.28
CA LYS A 9 -5.04 7.72 -3.69
C LYS A 9 -6.12 8.53 -2.99
N ASP A 10 -6.73 7.96 -1.94
CA ASP A 10 -7.75 8.66 -1.17
C ASP A 10 -7.17 9.91 -0.49
N GLU A 11 -7.98 10.95 -0.30
CA GLU A 11 -7.53 12.18 0.34
C GLU A 11 -7.24 11.96 1.83
N ASP A 12 -7.93 11.03 2.48
CA ASP A 12 -7.71 10.68 3.88
C ASP A 12 -6.53 9.71 4.03
N SER A 13 -5.50 10.12 4.76
CA SER A 13 -4.32 9.28 5.00
C SER A 13 -4.64 7.99 5.78
N ASN A 14 -5.71 7.97 6.58
CA ASN A 14 -6.18 6.76 7.26
C ASN A 14 -6.88 5.77 6.31
N VAL A 15 -7.41 6.26 5.18
CA VAL A 15 -7.93 5.37 4.14
C VAL A 15 -6.76 4.80 3.34
N ARG A 16 -5.77 5.63 3.00
CA ARG A 16 -4.55 5.20 2.30
C ARG A 16 -3.76 4.15 3.10
N ASP A 17 -3.52 4.37 4.39
CA ASP A 17 -2.75 3.43 5.22
C ASP A 17 -3.50 2.10 5.42
N SER A 18 -4.83 2.15 5.61
CA SER A 18 -5.68 0.97 5.73
C SER A 18 -5.69 0.14 4.46
N ALA A 19 -5.75 0.80 3.30
CA ALA A 19 -5.64 0.14 2.00
C ALA A 19 -4.26 -0.52 1.83
N ALA A 20 -3.17 0.20 2.13
CA ALA A 20 -1.81 -0.34 2.05
C ALA A 20 -1.61 -1.52 3.02
N TYR A 21 -2.16 -1.45 4.23
CA TYR A 21 -2.13 -2.53 5.21
C TYR A 21 -2.85 -3.77 4.72
N ALA A 22 -4.06 -3.62 4.18
CA ALA A 22 -4.86 -4.72 3.64
C ALA A 22 -4.15 -5.40 2.46
N LEU A 23 -3.54 -4.62 1.56
CA LEU A 23 -2.74 -5.15 0.45
C LEU A 23 -1.50 -5.89 0.97
N GLY A 24 -0.80 -5.36 1.97
CA GLY A 24 0.35 -6.03 2.61
C GLY A 24 0.05 -7.30 3.39
N LYS A 25 -1.23 -7.68 3.55
CA LYS A 25 -1.65 -8.98 4.11
C LYS A 25 -1.85 -10.05 3.04
N GLN A 26 -1.78 -9.69 1.76
CA GLN A 26 -1.88 -10.65 0.68
C GLN A 26 -0.58 -11.44 0.55
N SER A 27 -0.70 -12.74 0.24
CA SER A 27 0.44 -13.63 0.00
C SER A 27 1.15 -13.35 -1.33
N THR A 28 0.43 -12.80 -2.30
CA THR A 28 0.97 -12.42 -3.61
C THR A 28 0.43 -11.04 -3.99
N LEU A 29 1.31 -10.18 -4.47
CA LEU A 29 0.97 -8.88 -5.03
C LEU A 29 1.17 -8.93 -6.54
N SER A 30 0.23 -8.38 -7.30
CA SER A 30 0.45 -8.13 -8.72
C SER A 30 1.41 -6.96 -8.91
N ASP A 31 2.06 -6.89 -10.07
CA ASP A 31 2.96 -5.79 -10.43
C ASP A 31 2.30 -4.41 -10.27
N THR A 32 1.01 -4.30 -10.63
CA THR A 32 0.23 -3.07 -10.45
C THR A 32 0.13 -2.67 -8.97
N THR A 33 -0.15 -3.63 -8.09
CA THR A 33 -0.25 -3.38 -6.65
C THR A 33 1.12 -3.03 -6.05
N THR A 34 2.17 -3.74 -6.46
CA THR A 34 3.54 -3.46 -6.05
C THR A 34 3.96 -2.06 -6.48
N ALA A 35 3.70 -1.66 -7.72
CA ALA A 35 4.01 -0.32 -8.22
C ALA A 35 3.24 0.77 -7.44
N ALA A 36 1.97 0.52 -7.12
CA ALA A 36 1.17 1.45 -6.33
C ALA A 36 1.71 1.61 -4.89
N LEU A 37 2.09 0.51 -4.23
CA LEU A 37 2.71 0.54 -2.91
C LEU A 37 4.09 1.22 -2.93
N VAL A 38 4.88 1.04 -3.99
CA VAL A 38 6.14 1.78 -4.19
C VAL A 38 5.90 3.29 -4.27
N GLY A 39 4.81 3.72 -4.90
CA GLY A 39 4.40 5.12 -4.93
C GLY A 39 4.16 5.70 -3.53
N LEU A 40 3.54 4.92 -2.63
CA LEU A 40 3.28 5.33 -1.26
C LEU A 40 4.53 5.48 -0.38
N LEU A 41 5.70 5.02 -0.82
CA LEU A 41 6.96 5.31 -0.12
C LEU A 41 7.31 6.81 -0.14
N LYS A 42 6.63 7.60 -0.98
CA LYS A 42 6.75 9.05 -1.08
C LYS A 42 5.50 9.79 -0.59
N ASP A 43 4.57 9.09 0.08
CA ASP A 43 3.36 9.71 0.63
C ASP A 43 3.72 10.82 1.63
N GLU A 44 2.88 11.84 1.73
CA GLU A 44 3.06 12.94 2.68
C GLU A 44 2.98 12.45 4.14
N ASP A 45 2.12 11.46 4.41
CA ASP A 45 1.91 10.92 5.75
C ASP A 45 2.95 9.85 6.07
N TRP A 46 3.65 10.03 7.18
CA TRP A 46 4.73 9.13 7.61
C TRP A 46 4.23 7.71 7.92
N ARG A 47 2.99 7.58 8.40
CA ARG A 47 2.39 6.29 8.70
C ARG A 47 2.08 5.52 7.42
N VAL A 48 1.56 6.21 6.40
CA VAL A 48 1.32 5.61 5.08
C VAL A 48 2.64 5.08 4.48
N ARG A 49 3.73 5.86 4.56
CA ARG A 49 5.06 5.43 4.12
C ARG A 49 5.55 4.17 4.86
N GLU A 50 5.39 4.14 6.18
CA GLU A 50 5.81 2.99 7.01
C GLU A 50 5.03 1.71 6.64
N ILE A 51 3.71 1.82 6.48
CA ILE A 51 2.85 0.68 6.12
C ILE A 51 3.18 0.17 4.72
N ALA A 52 3.41 1.06 3.75
CA ALA A 52 3.81 0.67 2.40
C ALA A 52 5.13 -0.11 2.39
N ALA A 53 6.14 0.34 3.14
CA ALA A 53 7.41 -0.38 3.28
C ALA A 53 7.22 -1.77 3.91
N LYS A 54 6.40 -1.87 4.98
CA LYS A 54 6.05 -3.15 5.61
C LYS A 54 5.31 -4.10 4.66
N ALA A 55 4.40 -3.56 3.84
CA ALA A 55 3.64 -4.35 2.86
C ALA A 55 4.56 -4.94 1.78
N LEU A 56 5.46 -4.13 1.23
CA LEU A 56 6.44 -4.56 0.22
C LEU A 56 7.39 -5.63 0.78
N GLY A 57 7.93 -5.44 1.99
CA GLY A 57 8.84 -6.41 2.61
C GLY A 57 8.22 -7.77 2.95
N LYS A 58 6.88 -7.83 3.13
CA LYS A 58 6.17 -9.11 3.32
C LYS A 58 5.96 -9.89 2.03
N SER A 59 5.87 -9.19 0.90
CA SER A 59 5.63 -9.81 -0.40
C SER A 59 6.86 -10.45 -1.03
N THR A 60 8.05 -10.21 -0.47
CA THR A 60 9.34 -10.71 -0.98
C THR A 60 9.81 -12.03 -0.37
N ASN A 61 8.88 -12.88 0.12
CA ASN A 61 9.20 -14.19 0.73
C ASN A 61 8.41 -15.34 0.13
#